data_AF-A0A9E5YIN1-F1
#
_entry.id   AF-A0A9E5YIN1-F1
#
_cell.length_a   1.000
_cell.length_b   1.000
_cell.length_c   1.000
_cell.angle_alpha   90.00
_cell.angle_beta   90.00
_cell.angle_gamma   90.00
#
_symmetry.space_group_name_H-M   'P 1'
#
loop_
_entity.id
_entity.type
_entity.pdbx_description
1 polymer ?
#
loop_
_entity_poly.entity_id
_entity_poly.type
_entity_poly.pdbx_seq_one_letter_code
_entity_poly.pdbx_strand_id
1 'polypeptide(L)'
;MSKDLNPEELLSSIAPKPPETGWMDTPVDIKKGIYSYAANPKSVEYLSLPHARQWNPAEEDWKLPENWKEIITQGFRERLDRFRSVKIFMDICVRCGACADKCHFFIGSGDPKNMPVLRAELLRSVYRNDFTTAGKIIGSISKNFKKMIGARELTVDVLKEWWYYLFQCSECRRCSVFCPYGIDTAEITIMGRELLNLIGLNIDWIATPVANCYRTGNHLGIQPHAFMDMMDFFTDDIEEITGIK
;
A
#
# COMPACT_ATOMS: atom_id res chain seq x y z
N MET A 1 -24.38 19.04 10.54
CA MET A 1 -24.02 19.05 11.97
C MET A 1 -23.52 17.66 12.31
N SER A 2 -22.20 17.47 12.40
CA SER A 2 -21.67 16.28 13.09
C SER A 2 -22.28 16.27 14.48
N LYS A 3 -22.78 15.12 14.92
CA LYS A 3 -23.00 14.96 16.36
C LYS A 3 -21.61 15.00 16.98
N ASP A 4 -21.29 16.10 17.64
CA ASP A 4 -20.00 16.29 18.29
C ASP A 4 -19.95 15.35 19.49
N LEU A 5 -19.58 14.10 19.23
CA LEU A 5 -19.23 13.12 20.26
C LEU A 5 -18.11 13.75 21.08
N ASN A 6 -18.23 13.71 22.41
CA ASN A 6 -17.13 14.18 23.25
C ASN A 6 -15.90 13.26 23.03
N PRO A 7 -14.66 13.74 23.22
CA PRO A 7 -13.46 12.94 22.95
C PRO A 7 -13.42 11.60 23.69
N GLU A 8 -13.94 11.51 24.91
CA GLU A 8 -13.99 10.27 25.70
C GLU A 8 -15.01 9.27 25.12
N GLU A 9 -16.18 9.75 24.70
CA GLU A 9 -17.21 8.97 24.01
C GLU A 9 -16.68 8.46 22.66
N LEU A 10 -16.00 9.31 21.90
CA LEU A 10 -15.36 8.93 20.65
C LEU A 10 -14.31 7.84 20.90
N LEU A 11 -13.40 8.04 21.86
CA LEU A 11 -12.40 7.04 22.21
C LEU A 11 -13.01 5.72 22.70
N SER A 12 -14.08 5.78 23.52
CA SER A 12 -14.79 4.59 24.00
C SER A 12 -15.49 3.83 22.88
N SER A 13 -15.92 4.53 21.81
CA SER A 13 -16.51 3.93 20.61
C SER A 13 -15.47 3.30 19.67
N ILE A 14 -14.20 3.72 19.76
CA ILE A 14 -13.08 3.16 19.01
C ILE A 14 -12.51 1.96 19.79
N ALA A 15 -13.33 0.93 19.95
CA ALA A 15 -12.89 -0.38 20.43
C ALA A 15 -12.80 -1.31 19.22
N PRO A 16 -11.63 -1.45 18.57
CA PRO A 16 -11.53 -2.32 17.42
C PRO A 16 -11.72 -3.78 17.84
N LYS A 17 -12.75 -4.42 17.26
CA LYS A 17 -12.99 -5.86 17.42
C LYS A 17 -12.33 -6.57 16.25
N PRO A 18 -11.33 -7.44 16.49
CA PRO A 18 -10.78 -8.28 15.42
C PRO A 18 -11.91 -9.11 14.78
N PRO A 19 -11.82 -9.42 13.48
CA PRO A 19 -12.74 -10.35 12.84
C PRO A 19 -12.77 -11.71 13.56
N GLU A 20 -13.94 -12.34 13.61
CA GLU A 20 -14.09 -13.70 14.15
C GLU A 20 -13.45 -14.77 13.25
N THR A 21 -13.30 -14.46 11.96
CA THR A 21 -12.72 -15.37 10.96
C THR A 21 -11.20 -15.20 10.86
N GLY A 22 -10.53 -16.22 10.34
CA GLY A 22 -9.11 -16.13 10.01
C GLY A 22 -8.86 -15.10 8.92
N TRP A 23 -7.70 -14.45 8.94
CA TRP A 23 -7.39 -13.34 8.03
C TRP A 23 -7.48 -13.67 6.54
N MET A 24 -7.28 -14.93 6.14
CA MET A 24 -7.45 -15.38 4.74
C MET A 24 -8.91 -15.53 4.33
N ASP A 25 -9.82 -15.69 5.29
CA ASP A 25 -11.26 -15.86 5.06
C ASP A 25 -12.03 -14.56 5.30
N THR A 26 -11.45 -13.59 6.00
CA THR A 26 -12.02 -12.26 6.13
C THR A 26 -11.89 -11.53 4.78
N PRO A 27 -12.98 -11.18 4.08
CA PRO A 27 -12.87 -10.38 2.86
C PRO A 27 -12.37 -8.97 3.17
N VAL A 28 -11.76 -8.32 2.18
CA VAL A 28 -11.44 -6.89 2.28
C VAL A 28 -12.72 -6.06 2.14
N ASP A 29 -12.89 -5.08 3.02
CA ASP A 29 -13.98 -4.11 2.94
C ASP A 29 -13.42 -2.72 2.58
N ILE A 30 -13.57 -2.34 1.31
CA ILE A 30 -13.08 -1.06 0.78
C ILE A 30 -14.06 0.06 1.17
N LYS A 31 -13.97 0.49 2.44
CA LYS A 31 -14.88 1.47 3.04
C LYS A 31 -14.75 2.86 2.41
N LYS A 32 -15.89 3.41 1.95
CA LYS A 32 -15.98 4.78 1.45
C LYS A 32 -15.47 5.78 2.50
N GLY A 33 -14.58 6.69 2.07
CA GLY A 33 -13.93 7.69 2.92
C GLY A 33 -12.64 7.24 3.58
N ILE A 34 -12.25 5.96 3.44
CA ILE A 34 -10.99 5.42 3.99
C ILE A 34 -10.01 5.02 2.88
N TYR A 35 -10.49 4.59 1.71
CA TYR A 35 -9.64 4.15 0.60
C TYR A 35 -9.03 5.33 -0.19
N SER A 36 -7.86 5.10 -0.79
CA SER A 36 -7.21 6.05 -1.71
C SER A 36 -7.87 6.03 -3.10
N TYR A 37 -8.06 7.18 -3.74
CA TYR A 37 -8.63 7.19 -5.09
C TYR A 37 -7.66 6.65 -6.15
N ALA A 38 -8.20 5.96 -7.16
CA ALA A 38 -7.45 5.54 -8.34
C ALA A 38 -6.83 6.73 -9.06
N ALA A 39 -5.65 6.53 -9.63
CA ALA A 39 -4.93 7.59 -10.33
C ALA A 39 -5.70 8.18 -11.51
N ASN A 40 -5.58 9.50 -11.70
CA ASN A 40 -6.04 10.17 -12.91
C ASN A 40 -5.33 9.59 -14.15
N PRO A 41 -6.06 9.06 -15.15
CA PRO A 41 -5.46 8.45 -16.33
C PRO A 41 -4.50 9.37 -17.07
N LYS A 42 -4.79 10.68 -17.12
CA LYS A 42 -3.94 11.69 -17.77
C LYS A 42 -2.57 11.79 -17.10
N SER A 43 -2.51 11.68 -15.77
CA SER A 43 -1.26 11.70 -15.01
C SER A 43 -0.44 10.43 -15.26
N VAL A 44 -1.12 9.28 -15.35
CA VAL A 44 -0.48 7.99 -15.67
C VAL A 44 0.10 8.00 -17.09
N GLU A 45 -0.65 8.48 -18.07
CA GLU A 45 -0.20 8.68 -19.46
C GLU A 45 0.98 9.64 -19.54
N TYR A 46 0.90 10.79 -18.86
CA TYR A 46 1.96 11.78 -18.85
C TYR A 46 3.29 11.21 -18.33
N LEU A 47 3.22 10.34 -17.32
CA LEU A 47 4.38 9.65 -16.75
C LEU A 47 4.83 8.43 -17.57
N SER A 48 4.18 8.13 -18.70
CA SER A 48 4.43 6.91 -19.49
C SER A 48 4.34 5.62 -18.65
N LEU A 49 3.48 5.61 -17.63
CA LEU A 49 3.22 4.45 -16.80
C LEU A 49 2.27 3.47 -17.52
N PRO A 50 2.38 2.16 -17.29
CA PRO A 50 1.59 1.17 -18.02
C PRO A 50 0.10 1.19 -17.62
N HIS A 51 -0.75 0.75 -18.55
CA HIS A 51 -2.19 0.51 -18.34
C HIS A 51 -2.97 1.69 -17.75
N ALA A 52 -2.70 2.92 -18.23
CA ALA A 52 -3.51 4.08 -17.92
C ALA A 52 -4.98 3.85 -18.32
N ARG A 53 -5.88 3.93 -17.33
CA ARG A 53 -7.32 3.74 -17.55
C ARG A 53 -8.12 4.32 -16.40
N GLN A 54 -9.38 4.67 -16.67
CA GLN A 54 -10.31 5.03 -15.61
C GLN A 54 -10.85 3.77 -14.92
N TRP A 55 -10.66 3.68 -13.61
CA TRP A 55 -11.21 2.64 -12.74
C TRP A 55 -11.51 3.20 -11.35
N ASN A 56 -12.25 2.46 -10.52
CA ASN A 56 -12.65 2.89 -9.18
C ASN A 56 -12.51 1.73 -8.17
N PRO A 57 -11.82 1.92 -7.02
CA PRO A 57 -11.69 0.88 -6.01
C PRO A 57 -13.03 0.37 -5.44
N ALA A 58 -14.07 1.20 -5.47
CA ALA A 58 -15.42 0.83 -5.00
C ALA A 58 -16.20 -0.03 -6.00
N GLU A 59 -15.74 -0.15 -7.25
CA GLU A 59 -16.38 -0.98 -8.27
C GLU A 59 -15.88 -2.43 -8.21
N GLU A 60 -16.72 -3.37 -8.67
CA GLU A 60 -16.34 -4.78 -8.75
C GLU A 60 -15.30 -5.03 -9.84
N ASP A 61 -15.49 -4.44 -11.02
CA ASP A 61 -14.57 -4.57 -12.14
C ASP A 61 -13.55 -3.44 -12.17
N TRP A 62 -12.27 -3.78 -11.95
CA TRP A 62 -11.15 -2.84 -12.01
C TRP A 62 -10.53 -2.72 -13.41
N LYS A 63 -11.14 -3.34 -14.42
CA LYS A 63 -10.75 -3.30 -15.84
C LYS A 63 -9.29 -3.69 -16.05
N LEU A 64 -8.85 -4.74 -15.35
CA LEU A 64 -7.47 -5.23 -15.37
C LEU A 64 -7.09 -5.69 -16.79
N PRO A 65 -5.82 -5.60 -17.20
CA PRO A 65 -5.37 -6.22 -18.44
C PRO A 65 -5.61 -7.74 -18.40
N GLU A 66 -5.93 -8.36 -19.53
CA GLU A 66 -6.29 -9.78 -19.59
C GLU A 66 -5.21 -10.70 -18.99
N ASN A 67 -3.94 -10.35 -19.20
CA ASN A 67 -2.76 -11.07 -18.71
C ASN A 67 -2.19 -10.51 -17.40
N TRP A 68 -3.02 -9.89 -16.54
CA TRP A 68 -2.56 -9.25 -15.31
C TRP A 68 -1.84 -10.23 -14.36
N LYS A 69 -2.25 -11.49 -14.31
CA LYS A 69 -1.62 -12.51 -13.44
C LYS A 69 -0.20 -12.82 -13.89
N GLU A 70 0.00 -12.94 -15.19
CA GLU A 70 1.31 -13.15 -15.80
C GLU A 70 2.22 -11.95 -15.54
N ILE A 71 1.70 -10.73 -15.73
CA ILE A 71 2.45 -9.48 -15.45
C ILE A 71 2.91 -9.44 -13.98
N ILE A 72 2.00 -9.71 -13.03
CA ILE A 72 2.35 -9.72 -11.60
C ILE A 72 3.34 -10.83 -11.28
N THR A 73 3.12 -12.03 -11.79
CA THR A 73 3.99 -13.20 -11.50
C THR A 73 5.40 -12.98 -12.04
N GLN A 74 5.52 -12.46 -13.26
CA GLN A 74 6.82 -12.16 -13.87
C GLN A 74 7.48 -10.96 -13.19
N GLY A 75 6.73 -9.89 -12.91
CA GLY A 75 7.23 -8.75 -12.15
C GLY A 75 7.77 -9.18 -10.79
N PHE A 76 7.06 -10.05 -10.07
CA PHE A 76 7.49 -10.53 -8.76
C PHE A 76 8.76 -11.37 -8.88
N ARG A 77 8.87 -12.24 -9.88
CA ARG A 77 10.11 -12.98 -10.18
C ARG A 77 11.30 -12.04 -10.35
N GLU A 78 11.16 -11.02 -11.18
CA GLU A 78 12.23 -10.05 -11.45
C GLU A 78 12.69 -9.31 -10.19
N ARG A 79 11.75 -8.92 -9.31
CA ARG A 79 12.09 -8.24 -8.05
C ARG A 79 12.80 -9.20 -7.09
N LEU A 80 12.40 -10.47 -7.03
CA LEU A 80 13.07 -11.49 -6.20
C LEU A 80 14.48 -11.83 -6.69
N ASP A 81 14.70 -11.82 -8.01
CA ASP A 81 16.02 -12.08 -8.61
C ASP A 81 16.94 -10.86 -8.50
N ARG A 82 16.38 -9.64 -8.62
CA ARG A 82 17.15 -8.38 -8.54
C ARG A 82 17.47 -7.97 -7.10
N PHE A 83 16.55 -8.14 -6.16
CA PHE A 83 16.68 -7.63 -4.79
C PHE A 83 16.80 -8.77 -3.78
N ARG A 84 18.05 -9.04 -3.37
CA ARG A 84 18.36 -10.04 -2.34
C ARG A 84 17.64 -9.76 -1.01
N SER A 85 17.52 -8.50 -0.62
CA SER A 85 16.77 -8.04 0.57
C SER A 85 15.34 -8.56 0.55
N VAL A 86 14.60 -8.29 -0.52
CA VAL A 86 13.20 -8.71 -0.70
C VAL A 86 13.07 -10.23 -0.59
N LYS A 87 13.94 -10.99 -1.27
CA LYS A 87 13.95 -12.45 -1.20
C LYS A 87 14.13 -12.94 0.24
N ILE A 88 15.14 -12.45 0.94
CA ILE A 88 15.39 -12.80 2.36
C ILE A 88 14.19 -12.42 3.23
N PHE A 89 13.62 -11.24 3.05
CA PHE A 89 12.49 -10.74 3.81
C PHE A 89 11.20 -11.54 3.60
N MET A 90 11.05 -12.20 2.45
CA MET A 90 9.96 -13.15 2.21
C MET A 90 10.15 -14.45 3.00
N ASP A 91 11.39 -14.88 3.24
CA ASP A 91 11.70 -16.21 3.79
C ASP A 91 11.88 -16.21 5.32
N ILE A 92 12.53 -15.20 5.90
CA ILE A 92 13.01 -15.29 7.30
C ILE A 92 12.01 -14.85 8.37
N CYS A 93 10.81 -14.40 7.98
CA CYS A 93 9.82 -13.93 8.95
C CYS A 93 9.21 -15.10 9.73
N VAL A 94 9.46 -15.12 11.04
CA VAL A 94 8.88 -16.14 11.96
C VAL A 94 7.53 -15.74 12.56
N ARG A 95 6.95 -14.63 12.10
CA ARG A 95 5.67 -14.08 12.58
C ARG A 95 5.61 -13.81 14.09
N CYS A 96 6.71 -13.34 14.69
CA CYS A 96 6.78 -13.05 16.13
C CYS A 96 5.90 -11.86 16.59
N GLY A 97 5.42 -11.02 15.67
CA GLY A 97 4.54 -9.90 16.01
C GLY A 97 5.23 -8.67 16.64
N ALA A 98 6.56 -8.65 16.79
CA ALA A 98 7.30 -7.52 17.39
C ALA A 98 7.09 -6.16 16.67
N CYS A 99 6.64 -6.19 15.42
CA CYS A 99 6.31 -5.00 14.63
C CYS A 99 4.83 -4.58 14.71
N ALA A 100 3.94 -5.39 15.31
CA ALA A 100 2.48 -5.19 15.28
C ALA A 100 2.08 -3.86 15.92
N ASP A 101 2.38 -3.68 17.20
CA ASP A 101 2.10 -2.48 18.00
C ASP A 101 2.93 -1.25 17.58
N LYS A 102 3.74 -1.37 16.51
CA LYS A 102 4.53 -0.27 15.98
C LYS A 102 3.84 0.47 14.85
N CYS A 103 2.81 -0.11 14.25
CA CYS A 103 2.09 0.49 13.13
C CYS A 103 0.92 1.36 13.61
N HIS A 104 0.95 2.65 13.28
CA HIS A 104 -0.13 3.59 13.58
C HIS A 104 -1.47 3.18 12.96
N PHE A 105 -1.45 2.58 11.76
CA PHE A 105 -2.67 2.08 11.12
C PHE A 105 -3.27 0.89 11.86
N PHE A 106 -2.43 -0.01 12.39
CA PHE A 106 -2.91 -1.10 13.22
C PHE A 106 -3.45 -0.59 14.56
N ILE A 107 -2.74 0.32 15.22
CA ILE A 107 -3.20 0.90 16.50
C ILE A 107 -4.53 1.63 16.32
N GLY A 108 -4.67 2.41 15.24
CA GLY A 108 -5.87 3.20 14.97
C GLY A 108 -7.06 2.39 14.47
N SER A 109 -6.84 1.30 13.70
CA SER A 109 -7.93 0.51 13.12
C SER A 109 -8.21 -0.79 13.85
N GLY A 110 -7.23 -1.33 14.60
CA GLY A 110 -7.16 -2.69 15.14
C GLY A 110 -7.41 -3.81 14.13
N ASP A 111 -7.33 -3.50 12.84
CA ASP A 111 -7.47 -4.48 11.75
C ASP A 111 -6.18 -5.32 11.69
N PRO A 112 -6.26 -6.65 11.90
CA PRO A 112 -5.09 -7.50 11.84
C PRO A 112 -4.25 -7.33 10.58
N LYS A 113 -4.87 -7.11 9.41
CA LYS A 113 -4.17 -6.97 8.13
C LYS A 113 -3.37 -5.67 8.03
N ASN A 114 -3.60 -4.73 8.94
CA ASN A 114 -2.75 -3.55 9.13
C ASN A 114 -1.53 -3.79 10.03
N MET A 115 -1.45 -4.91 10.75
CA MET A 115 -0.20 -5.30 11.41
C MET A 115 0.89 -5.49 10.36
N PRO A 116 2.12 -4.94 10.53
CA PRO A 116 3.17 -5.05 9.51
C PRO A 116 3.55 -6.48 9.15
N VAL A 117 3.52 -7.39 10.14
CA VAL A 117 3.71 -8.82 9.90
C VAL A 117 2.67 -9.37 8.92
N LEU A 118 1.38 -9.11 9.17
CA LEU A 118 0.29 -9.67 8.40
C LEU A 118 0.10 -8.96 7.05
N ARG A 119 0.33 -7.65 6.99
CA ARG A 119 0.40 -6.90 5.73
C ARG A 119 1.46 -7.49 4.79
N ALA A 120 2.63 -7.82 5.32
CA ALA A 120 3.66 -8.52 4.55
C ALA A 120 3.25 -9.96 4.19
N GLU A 121 2.50 -10.65 5.05
CA GLU A 121 1.94 -11.97 4.73
C GLU A 121 0.95 -11.96 3.56
N LEU A 122 0.32 -10.82 3.25
CA LEU A 122 -0.52 -10.69 2.06
C LEU A 122 0.29 -11.04 0.80
N LEU A 123 1.51 -10.52 0.68
CA LEU A 123 2.45 -10.89 -0.39
C LEU A 123 3.07 -12.26 -0.17
N ARG A 124 3.55 -12.56 1.06
CA ARG A 124 4.24 -13.83 1.33
C ARG A 124 3.35 -15.06 1.09
N SER A 125 2.03 -14.93 1.23
CA SER A 125 1.10 -16.04 0.99
C SER A 125 1.05 -16.47 -0.47
N VAL A 126 1.13 -15.53 -1.41
CA VAL A 126 1.26 -15.80 -2.84
C VAL A 126 2.69 -16.22 -3.18
N TYR A 127 3.69 -15.54 -2.60
CA TYR A 127 5.10 -15.94 -2.75
C TYR A 127 5.32 -17.41 -2.39
N ARG A 128 4.81 -17.84 -1.23
CA ARG A 128 4.91 -19.23 -0.78
C ARG A 128 4.22 -20.18 -1.76
N ASN A 129 3.05 -19.82 -2.29
CA ASN A 129 2.33 -20.63 -3.28
C ASN A 129 3.10 -20.79 -4.61
N ASP A 130 3.61 -19.68 -5.17
CA ASP A 130 4.02 -19.62 -6.58
C ASP A 130 5.55 -19.72 -6.80
N PHE A 131 6.35 -19.45 -5.77
CA PHE A 131 7.82 -19.30 -5.91
C PHE A 131 8.63 -20.29 -5.07
N THR A 132 8.04 -20.91 -4.04
CA THR A 132 8.75 -21.90 -3.23
C THR A 132 8.49 -23.32 -3.72
N THR A 133 9.54 -24.15 -3.79
CA THR A 133 9.43 -25.56 -4.19
C THR A 133 8.50 -26.33 -3.25
N ALA A 134 8.63 -26.07 -1.93
CA ALA A 134 7.75 -26.65 -0.92
C ALA A 134 6.28 -26.27 -1.16
N GLY A 135 5.99 -25.00 -1.44
CA GLY A 135 4.63 -24.54 -1.72
C GLY A 135 4.04 -25.11 -3.01
N LYS A 136 4.84 -25.28 -4.08
CA LYS A 136 4.37 -25.92 -5.32
C LYS A 136 4.02 -27.40 -5.12
N ILE A 137 4.86 -28.14 -4.40
CA ILE A 137 4.65 -29.58 -4.14
C ILE A 137 3.48 -29.77 -3.17
N ILE A 138 3.54 -29.11 -2.01
CA ILE A 138 2.56 -29.27 -0.93
C ILE A 138 1.20 -28.68 -1.32
N GLY A 139 1.20 -27.58 -2.08
CA GLY A 139 -0.03 -26.94 -2.55
C GLY A 139 -0.81 -27.75 -3.57
N SER A 140 -0.19 -28.73 -4.23
CA SER A 140 -0.88 -29.63 -5.17
C SER A 140 -1.74 -30.70 -4.50
N ILE A 141 -1.59 -30.90 -3.18
CA ILE A 141 -2.23 -32.01 -2.44
C ILE A 141 -3.68 -31.67 -2.05
N SER A 142 -3.94 -30.48 -1.50
CA SER A 142 -5.30 -30.02 -1.16
C SER A 142 -5.34 -28.53 -0.79
N LYS A 143 -6.48 -27.86 -1.06
CA LYS A 143 -6.73 -26.46 -0.66
C LYS A 143 -6.59 -26.24 0.86
N ASN A 144 -6.99 -27.20 1.68
CA ASN A 144 -6.88 -27.09 3.15
C ASN A 144 -5.42 -27.06 3.61
N PHE A 145 -4.55 -27.79 2.90
CA PHE A 145 -3.12 -27.85 3.23
C PHE A 145 -2.38 -26.57 2.80
N LYS A 146 -2.78 -25.95 1.68
CA LYS A 146 -2.31 -24.60 1.27
C LYS A 146 -2.53 -23.58 2.39
N LYS A 147 -3.75 -23.54 2.95
CA LYS A 147 -4.11 -22.62 4.03
C LYS A 147 -3.30 -22.86 5.30
N MET A 148 -3.03 -24.12 5.65
CA MET A 148 -2.24 -24.49 6.83
C MET A 148 -0.79 -23.96 6.75
N ILE A 149 -0.16 -24.02 5.57
CA ILE A 149 1.18 -23.44 5.36
C ILE A 149 1.14 -21.93 5.07
N GLY A 150 -0.04 -21.31 5.17
CA GLY A 150 -0.28 -19.90 4.97
C GLY A 150 -0.37 -19.45 3.52
N ALA A 151 -0.37 -20.38 2.55
CA ALA A 151 -0.26 -20.10 1.13
C ALA A 151 -1.65 -19.94 0.49
N ARG A 152 -1.75 -19.06 -0.51
CA ARG A 152 -3.00 -18.86 -1.28
C ARG A 152 -2.70 -18.46 -2.72
N GLU A 153 -3.67 -18.71 -3.57
CA GLU A 153 -3.61 -18.34 -4.99
C GLU A 153 -3.82 -16.83 -5.18
N LEU A 154 -3.18 -16.27 -6.20
CA LEU A 154 -3.40 -14.90 -6.62
C LEU A 154 -4.75 -14.79 -7.37
N THR A 155 -5.78 -14.35 -6.65
CA THR A 155 -7.10 -14.02 -7.20
C THR A 155 -7.30 -12.51 -7.26
N VAL A 156 -8.37 -12.05 -7.94
CA VAL A 156 -8.72 -10.61 -7.95
C VAL A 156 -9.00 -10.11 -6.54
N ASP A 157 -9.68 -10.89 -5.68
CA ASP A 157 -9.94 -10.48 -4.29
C ASP A 157 -8.65 -10.33 -3.48
N VAL A 158 -7.68 -11.23 -3.67
CA VAL A 158 -6.35 -11.12 -3.07
C VAL A 158 -5.61 -9.87 -3.58
N LEU A 159 -5.76 -9.56 -4.87
CA LEU A 159 -5.18 -8.35 -5.47
C LEU A 159 -5.83 -7.07 -4.91
N LYS A 160 -7.16 -7.06 -4.73
CA LYS A 160 -7.88 -5.93 -4.11
C LYS A 160 -7.45 -5.73 -2.66
N GLU A 161 -7.24 -6.82 -1.94
CA GLU A 161 -6.70 -6.80 -0.59
C GLU A 161 -5.27 -6.25 -0.55
N TRP A 162 -4.39 -6.68 -1.47
CA TRP A 162 -3.06 -6.08 -1.62
C TRP A 162 -3.15 -4.58 -1.82
N TRP A 163 -3.94 -4.15 -2.79
CA TRP A 163 -4.09 -2.74 -3.09
C TRP A 163 -4.56 -1.94 -1.86
N TYR A 164 -5.60 -2.40 -1.18
CA TYR A 164 -6.17 -1.70 -0.03
C TYR A 164 -5.16 -1.56 1.12
N TYR A 165 -4.56 -2.66 1.58
CA TYR A 165 -3.70 -2.64 2.76
C TYR A 165 -2.28 -2.11 2.48
N LEU A 166 -1.76 -2.28 1.25
CA LEU A 166 -0.46 -1.73 0.89
C LEU A 166 -0.53 -0.22 0.72
N PHE A 167 -1.60 0.33 0.13
CA PHE A 167 -1.76 1.79 0.02
C PHE A 167 -2.13 2.48 1.34
N GLN A 168 -2.60 1.73 2.35
CA GLN A 168 -2.72 2.25 3.72
C GLN A 168 -1.39 2.47 4.44
N CYS A 169 -0.32 1.76 4.08
CA CYS A 169 0.97 1.90 4.75
C CYS A 169 1.61 3.27 4.46
N SER A 170 2.05 4.01 5.47
CA SER A 170 2.79 5.28 5.25
C SER A 170 4.28 5.10 4.94
N GLU A 171 4.76 3.84 4.89
CA GLU A 171 6.18 3.51 4.67
C GLU A 171 7.15 4.17 5.68
N CYS A 172 6.65 4.54 6.88
CA CYS A 172 7.43 5.20 7.94
C CYS A 172 8.59 4.37 8.54
N ARG A 173 8.75 3.11 8.14
CA ARG A 173 9.79 2.15 8.58
C ARG A 173 9.91 1.89 10.08
N ARG A 174 8.99 2.38 10.93
CA ARG A 174 9.01 2.08 12.38
C ARG A 174 9.00 0.58 12.65
N CYS A 175 8.18 -0.16 11.92
CA CYS A 175 8.14 -1.62 11.94
C CYS A 175 9.48 -2.31 11.67
N SER A 176 10.31 -1.73 10.79
CA SER A 176 11.61 -2.25 10.40
C SER A 176 12.65 -2.09 11.51
N VAL A 177 12.59 -0.97 12.26
CA VAL A 177 13.45 -0.71 13.42
C VAL A 177 13.26 -1.75 14.54
N PHE A 178 12.04 -2.24 14.73
CA PHE A 178 11.70 -3.18 15.80
C PHE A 178 11.73 -4.66 15.38
N CYS A 179 12.02 -4.97 14.12
CA CYS A 179 12.08 -6.36 13.69
C CYS A 179 13.39 -7.01 14.18
N PRO A 180 13.34 -8.07 15.02
CA PRO A 180 14.56 -8.73 15.50
C PRO A 180 15.32 -9.50 14.40
N TYR A 181 14.66 -9.71 13.24
CA TYR A 181 15.26 -10.34 12.05
C TYR A 181 15.76 -9.29 11.03
N GLY A 182 15.65 -8.00 11.33
CA GLY A 182 16.06 -6.93 10.41
C GLY A 182 15.21 -6.82 9.14
N ILE A 183 13.97 -7.30 9.16
CA ILE A 183 13.08 -7.26 8.00
C ILE A 183 12.54 -5.85 7.80
N ASP A 184 12.83 -5.25 6.64
CA ASP A 184 12.21 -3.99 6.24
C ASP A 184 10.84 -4.23 5.61
N THR A 185 9.79 -4.20 6.42
CA THR A 185 8.41 -4.36 5.92
C THR A 185 7.93 -3.20 5.05
N ALA A 186 8.56 -2.02 5.12
CA ALA A 186 8.27 -0.94 4.17
C ALA A 186 8.83 -1.28 2.78
N GLU A 187 10.02 -1.88 2.69
CA GLU A 187 10.56 -2.35 1.40
C GLU A 187 9.64 -3.40 0.76
N ILE A 188 9.10 -4.33 1.55
CA ILE A 188 8.06 -5.28 1.07
C ILE A 188 6.85 -4.52 0.51
N THR A 189 6.40 -3.46 1.19
CA THR A 189 5.27 -2.63 0.76
C THR A 189 5.56 -1.91 -0.56
N ILE A 190 6.75 -1.30 -0.68
CA ILE A 190 7.21 -0.62 -1.90
C ILE A 190 7.21 -1.60 -3.07
N MET A 191 7.72 -2.82 -2.87
CA MET A 191 7.69 -3.86 -3.92
C MET A 191 6.28 -4.28 -4.28
N GLY A 192 5.38 -4.43 -3.30
CA GLY A 192 3.98 -4.74 -3.57
C GLY A 192 3.26 -3.63 -4.34
N ARG A 193 3.51 -2.36 -4.01
CA ARG A 193 2.99 -1.21 -4.76
C ARG A 193 3.55 -1.16 -6.18
N GLU A 194 4.84 -1.42 -6.35
CA GLU A 194 5.46 -1.53 -7.67
C GLU A 194 4.80 -2.61 -8.53
N LEU A 195 4.50 -3.79 -7.95
CA LEU A 195 3.76 -4.84 -8.67
C LEU A 195 2.36 -4.37 -9.08
N LEU A 196 1.63 -3.71 -8.19
CA LEU A 196 0.32 -3.12 -8.50
C LEU A 196 0.42 -2.06 -9.61
N ASN A 197 1.52 -1.29 -9.64
CA ASN A 197 1.74 -0.28 -10.66
C ASN A 197 1.96 -0.88 -12.05
N LEU A 198 2.56 -2.08 -12.15
CA LEU A 198 2.75 -2.78 -13.43
C LEU A 198 1.44 -3.08 -14.16
N ILE A 199 0.31 -3.14 -13.45
CA ILE A 199 -1.03 -3.39 -14.00
C ILE A 199 -1.94 -2.16 -13.88
N GLY A 200 -1.36 -0.98 -13.66
CA GLY A 200 -2.07 0.32 -13.62
C GLY A 200 -2.92 0.55 -12.37
N LEU A 201 -2.67 -0.17 -11.27
CA LEU A 201 -3.37 0.03 -9.99
C LEU A 201 -2.68 1.07 -9.10
N ASN A 202 -2.41 2.24 -9.68
CA ASN A 202 -1.79 3.39 -9.00
C ASN A 202 -2.86 4.23 -8.26
N ILE A 203 -2.43 5.07 -7.31
CA ILE A 203 -3.31 6.03 -6.63
C ILE A 203 -3.03 7.47 -7.08
N ASP A 204 -4.05 8.32 -7.06
CA ASP A 204 -3.94 9.70 -7.55
C ASP A 204 -3.00 10.55 -6.70
N TRP A 205 -3.01 10.31 -5.38
CA TRP A 205 -2.10 10.92 -4.40
C TRP A 205 -0.60 10.64 -4.66
N ILE A 206 -0.27 9.75 -5.60
CA ILE A 206 1.11 9.50 -6.03
C ILE A 206 1.29 9.95 -7.48
N ALA A 207 0.48 9.44 -8.40
CA ALA A 207 0.68 9.68 -9.83
C ALA A 207 0.56 11.17 -10.22
N THR A 208 -0.44 11.90 -9.70
CA THR A 208 -0.63 13.30 -10.04
C THR A 208 0.48 14.21 -9.47
N PRO A 209 0.87 14.08 -8.20
CA PRO A 209 2.03 14.83 -7.68
C PRO A 209 3.34 14.55 -8.42
N VAL A 210 3.61 13.31 -8.81
CA VAL A 210 4.80 12.99 -9.62
C VAL A 210 4.70 13.64 -11.00
N ALA A 211 3.55 13.57 -11.67
CA ALA A 211 3.32 14.28 -12.94
C ALA A 211 3.53 15.79 -12.80
N ASN A 212 3.08 16.39 -11.70
CA ASN A 212 3.28 17.81 -11.40
C ASN A 212 4.76 18.17 -11.22
N CYS A 213 5.55 17.32 -10.56
CA CYS A 213 7.00 17.52 -10.43
C CYS A 213 7.67 17.62 -11.80
N TYR A 214 7.32 16.72 -12.73
CA TYR A 214 7.87 16.76 -14.10
C TYR A 214 7.36 17.95 -14.92
N ARG A 215 6.10 18.37 -14.73
CA ARG A 215 5.50 19.50 -15.46
C ARG A 215 5.97 20.87 -14.98
N THR A 216 6.05 21.05 -13.67
CA THR A 216 6.14 22.38 -13.01
C THR A 216 7.28 22.49 -12.01
N GLY A 217 8.05 21.42 -11.78
CA GLY A 217 9.15 21.40 -10.82
C GLY A 217 8.73 21.24 -9.36
N ASN A 218 7.43 21.11 -9.05
CA ASN A 218 6.94 20.86 -7.70
C ASN A 218 5.71 19.94 -7.68
N HIS A 219 5.49 19.29 -6.54
CA HIS A 219 4.45 18.27 -6.36
C HIS A 219 3.01 18.83 -6.36
N LEU A 220 2.85 20.12 -6.03
CA LEU A 220 1.55 20.79 -5.95
C LEU A 220 1.06 21.28 -7.33
N GLY A 221 1.91 21.27 -8.36
CA GLY A 221 1.54 21.77 -9.69
C GLY A 221 1.55 23.31 -9.79
N ILE A 222 2.19 23.98 -8.82
CA ILE A 222 2.27 25.45 -8.75
C ILE A 222 3.08 25.94 -9.94
N GLN A 223 2.56 26.92 -10.67
CA GLN A 223 3.29 27.48 -11.80
C GLN A 223 4.46 28.34 -11.32
N PRO A 224 5.58 28.41 -12.06
CA PRO A 224 6.76 29.17 -11.63
C PRO A 224 6.47 30.63 -11.30
N HIS A 225 5.61 31.32 -12.07
CA HIS A 225 5.24 32.71 -11.80
C HIS A 225 4.45 32.83 -10.49
N ALA A 226 3.47 31.95 -10.26
CA ALA A 226 2.72 31.94 -9.00
C ALA A 226 3.61 31.64 -7.79
N PHE A 227 4.66 30.83 -7.96
CA PHE A 227 5.66 30.61 -6.91
C PHE A 227 6.46 31.89 -6.61
N MET A 228 6.91 32.60 -7.64
CA MET A 228 7.59 33.89 -7.46
C MET A 228 6.70 34.92 -6.78
N ASP A 229 5.44 35.06 -7.22
CA ASP A 229 4.47 35.99 -6.62
C ASP A 229 4.24 35.70 -5.12
N MET A 230 4.20 34.43 -4.72
CA MET A 230 4.10 34.05 -3.31
C MET A 230 5.37 34.39 -2.52
N MET A 231 6.56 34.24 -3.11
CA MET A 231 7.81 34.62 -2.44
C MET A 231 7.87 36.13 -2.24
N ASP A 232 7.50 36.91 -3.26
CA ASP A 232 7.46 38.38 -3.18
C ASP A 232 6.47 38.82 -2.09
N PHE A 233 5.27 38.23 -2.07
CA PHE A 233 4.30 38.44 -0.99
C PHE A 233 4.87 38.15 0.40
N PHE A 234 5.59 37.03 0.58
CA PHE A 234 6.22 36.73 1.87
C PHE A 234 7.35 37.70 2.23
N THR A 235 8.10 38.21 1.25
CA THR A 235 9.12 39.24 1.52
C THR A 235 8.50 40.57 1.95
N ASP A 236 7.37 40.94 1.35
CA ASP A 236 6.66 42.15 1.73
C ASP A 236 6.06 42.02 3.15
N ASP A 237 5.50 40.85 3.51
CA ASP A 237 5.03 40.56 4.88
C ASP A 237 6.18 40.64 5.90
N ILE A 238 7.37 40.12 5.56
CA ILE A 238 8.57 40.20 6.43
C ILE A 238 9.03 41.65 6.57
N GLU A 239 9.04 42.42 5.49
CA GLU A 239 9.42 43.83 5.49
C GLU A 239 8.44 44.68 6.33
N GLU A 240 7.14 44.43 6.24
CA GLU A 240 6.12 45.12 7.07
C GLU A 240 6.35 44.87 8.57
N ILE A 241 6.67 43.63 8.95
CA ILE A 241 6.84 43.25 10.36
C ILE A 241 8.21 43.69 10.90
N THR A 242 9.27 43.57 10.10
CA THR A 242 10.67 43.68 10.57
C THR A 242 11.37 44.95 10.11
N GLY A 243 10.86 45.63 9.08
CA GLY A 243 11.52 46.74 8.40
C GLY A 243 12.71 46.35 7.53
N ILE A 244 12.92 45.05 7.28
CA ILE A 244 14.04 44.50 6.50
C ILE A 244 13.47 43.65 5.36
N LYS A 245 13.93 43.91 4.14
CA LYS A 245 13.61 43.13 2.94
C LYS A 245 14.69 42.09 2.66
#